data_AF-A0A1M8A423-F1
#
_entry.id   AF-A0A1M8A423-F1
#
_cell.length_a   1.000
_cell.length_b   1.000
_cell.length_c   1.000
_cell.angle_alpha   90.00
_cell.angle_beta   90.00
_cell.angle_gamma   90.00
#
_symmetry.space_group_name_H-M   'P 1'
#
loop_
_entity.id
_entity.type
_entity.pdbx_description
1 polymer ?
#
loop_
_entity_poly.entity_id
_entity_poly.type
_entity_poly.pdbx_seq_one_letter_code
_entity_poly.pdbx_strand_id
1 'polypeptide(L)'
;MNAAVTNMAVMFGAMQIAKRIPFDDKPEYVRYAQLVYVVSQLLCLGVFYFCSLQVKKKNDLTVLKYVNAKVPTSQEPGELVTTTHRDYDLAEISKSIRGVLMGVAFMAVMHLYMGYTNPLVIQSIIPLKNALESNMAKIWIWGVPATGDLKRPFKPAPGLFSGMNQGPQSDKASVKEAEKITGSIQAKAE
;
A
#
# COMPACT_ATOMS: atom_id res chain seq x y z
N MET A 1 5.48 19.03 -4.08
CA MET A 1 6.37 18.16 -4.88
C MET A 1 5.60 16.92 -5.30
N ASN A 2 5.68 16.52 -6.58
CA ASN A 2 5.07 15.29 -7.07
C ASN A 2 5.71 14.08 -6.36
N ALA A 3 4.90 13.16 -5.83
CA ALA A 3 5.37 11.96 -5.14
C ALA A 3 6.34 11.13 -5.99
N ALA A 4 6.15 11.11 -7.32
CA ALA A 4 7.06 10.46 -8.25
C ALA A 4 8.46 11.10 -8.23
N VAL A 5 8.55 12.43 -8.21
CA VAL A 5 9.83 13.16 -8.20
C VAL A 5 10.55 12.96 -6.87
N THR A 6 9.83 12.99 -5.74
CA THR A 6 10.41 12.72 -4.43
C THR A 6 10.94 11.29 -4.35
N ASN A 7 10.19 10.30 -4.86
CA ASN A 7 10.60 8.90 -4.84
C ASN A 7 11.82 8.64 -5.75
N MET A 8 11.89 9.29 -6.92
CA MET A 8 13.08 9.24 -7.78
C MET A 8 14.29 9.86 -7.09
N ALA A 9 14.15 11.04 -6.47
CA ALA A 9 15.23 11.70 -5.75
C ALA A 9 15.78 10.83 -4.61
N VAL A 10 14.88 10.22 -3.82
CA VAL A 10 15.26 9.29 -2.74
C VAL A 10 15.97 8.05 -3.30
N MET A 11 15.48 7.47 -4.40
CA MET A 11 16.11 6.32 -5.04
C MET A 11 17.53 6.65 -5.54
N PHE A 12 17.72 7.78 -6.22
CA PHE A 12 19.04 8.20 -6.70
C PHE A 12 19.99 8.54 -5.56
N GLY A 13 19.51 9.23 -4.51
CA GLY A 13 20.31 9.51 -3.32
C GLY A 13 20.77 8.23 -2.62
N ALA A 14 19.85 7.30 -2.39
CA ALA A 14 20.15 6.01 -1.77
C ALA A 14 21.10 5.15 -2.61
N MET A 15 21.01 5.20 -3.95
CA MET A 15 21.94 4.52 -4.85
C MET A 15 23.36 5.09 -4.76
N GLN A 16 23.50 6.41 -4.64
CA GLN A 16 24.82 7.04 -4.47
C GLN A 16 25.45 6.66 -3.12
N ILE A 17 24.66 6.59 -2.06
CA ILE A 17 25.11 6.11 -0.75
C ILE A 17 25.54 4.63 -0.83
N ALA A 18 24.73 3.78 -1.47
CA ALA A 18 25.04 2.36 -1.62
C ALA A 18 26.37 2.12 -2.36
N LYS A 19 26.66 2.89 -3.43
CA LYS A 19 27.93 2.80 -4.16
C LYS A 19 29.15 3.23 -3.34
N ARG A 20 28.96 4.02 -2.27
CA ARG A 20 30.04 4.50 -1.40
C ARG A 20 30.37 3.53 -0.26
N ILE A 21 29.54 2.50 -0.04
CA ILE A 21 29.76 1.51 1.01
C ILE A 21 30.50 0.31 0.38
N PRO A 22 31.73 0.01 0.82
CA PRO A 22 32.48 -1.14 0.32
C PRO A 22 31.95 -2.43 0.96
N PHE A 23 30.83 -2.95 0.43
CA PHE A 23 30.22 -4.19 0.92
C PHE A 23 31.11 -5.43 0.73
N ASP A 24 32.00 -5.40 -0.27
CA ASP A 24 32.87 -6.51 -0.63
C ASP A 24 34.11 -6.63 0.29
N ASP A 25 34.61 -5.49 0.79
CA ASP A 25 35.84 -5.46 1.60
C ASP A 25 35.59 -5.79 3.08
N LYS A 26 34.37 -5.56 3.57
CA LYS A 26 34.02 -5.66 4.99
C LYS A 26 32.66 -6.35 5.20
N PRO A 27 32.65 -7.67 5.45
CA PRO A 27 31.43 -8.45 5.63
C PRO A 27 30.52 -7.96 6.77
N GLU A 28 31.06 -7.25 7.75
CA GLU A 28 30.34 -6.60 8.84
C GLU A 28 29.33 -5.53 8.36
N TYR A 29 29.62 -4.82 7.26
CA TYR A 29 28.69 -3.82 6.71
C TYR A 29 27.43 -4.45 6.14
N VAL A 30 27.51 -5.68 5.66
CA VAL A 30 26.34 -6.46 5.24
C VAL A 30 25.44 -6.75 6.43
N ARG A 31 26.02 -7.14 7.59
CA ARG A 31 25.26 -7.38 8.82
C ARG A 31 24.58 -6.11 9.34
N TYR A 32 25.24 -4.96 9.30
CA TYR A 32 24.60 -3.70 9.67
C TYR A 32 23.47 -3.31 8.71
N ALA A 33 23.65 -3.49 7.40
CA ALA A 33 22.60 -3.24 6.43
C ALA A 33 21.38 -4.15 6.63
N GLN A 34 21.60 -5.43 6.93
CA GLN A 34 20.53 -6.38 7.31
C GLN A 34 19.78 -5.89 8.56
N LEU A 35 20.51 -5.47 9.60
CA LEU A 35 19.90 -5.01 10.85
C LEU A 35 19.05 -3.76 10.62
N VAL A 36 19.56 -2.78 9.87
CA VAL A 36 18.82 -1.56 9.50
C VAL A 36 17.57 -1.91 8.69
N TYR A 37 17.67 -2.85 7.75
CA TYR A 37 16.52 -3.32 6.98
C TYR A 37 15.45 -3.96 7.86
N VAL A 38 15.83 -4.88 8.77
CA VAL A 38 14.90 -5.53 9.70
C VAL A 38 14.22 -4.50 10.60
N VAL A 39 14.99 -3.57 11.18
CA VAL A 39 14.43 -2.50 12.03
C VAL A 39 13.44 -1.65 11.24
N SER A 40 13.78 -1.26 10.02
CA SER A 40 12.87 -0.48 9.16
C SER A 40 11.56 -1.23 8.88
N GLN A 41 11.64 -2.52 8.60
CA GLN A 41 10.45 -3.31 8.32
C GLN A 41 9.57 -3.48 9.56
N LEU A 42 10.18 -3.67 10.73
CA LEU A 42 9.47 -3.70 12.01
C LEU A 42 8.78 -2.36 12.30
N LEU A 43 9.43 -1.23 12.01
CA LEU A 43 8.81 0.09 12.11
C LEU A 43 7.63 0.24 11.14
N CYS A 44 7.78 -0.21 9.89
CA CYS A 44 6.71 -0.21 8.90
C CYS A 44 5.48 -1.03 9.37
N LEU A 45 5.72 -2.24 9.89
CA LEU A 45 4.66 -3.06 10.49
C LEU A 45 4.06 -2.38 11.74
N GLY A 46 4.90 -1.74 12.56
CA GLY A 46 4.48 -0.99 13.74
C GLY A 46 3.53 0.17 13.40
N VAL A 47 3.82 0.92 12.34
CA VAL A 47 2.94 1.98 11.80
C VAL A 47 1.56 1.42 11.46
N PHE A 48 1.49 0.35 10.67
CA PHE A 48 0.22 -0.24 10.26
C PHE A 48 -0.53 -0.92 11.42
N TYR A 49 0.20 -1.54 12.34
CA TYR A 49 -0.37 -2.12 13.54
C TYR A 49 -0.99 -1.04 14.43
N PHE A 50 -0.30 0.08 14.66
CA PHE A 50 -0.82 1.21 15.40
C PHE A 50 -2.08 1.79 14.74
N CYS A 51 -2.08 1.98 13.42
CA CYS A 51 -3.28 2.38 12.67
C CYS A 51 -4.44 1.40 12.92
N SER A 52 -4.18 0.09 12.96
CA SER A 52 -5.22 -0.92 13.18
C SER A 52 -5.86 -0.80 14.57
N LEU A 53 -5.07 -0.46 15.60
CA LEU A 53 -5.57 -0.22 16.95
C LEU A 53 -6.46 1.01 17.00
N GLN A 54 -6.05 2.09 16.34
CA GLN A 54 -6.81 3.35 16.29
C GLN A 54 -8.14 3.17 15.55
N VAL A 55 -8.16 2.43 14.44
CA VAL A 55 -9.39 2.08 13.70
C VAL A 55 -10.35 1.30 14.59
N LYS A 56 -9.86 0.24 15.24
CA LYS A 56 -10.66 -0.58 16.16
C LYS A 56 -11.20 0.22 17.34
N LYS A 57 -10.40 1.15 17.88
CA LYS A 57 -10.79 2.04 18.98
C LYS A 57 -11.89 3.02 18.57
N LYS A 58 -11.81 3.60 17.36
CA LYS A 58 -12.85 4.53 16.86
C LYS A 58 -14.15 3.81 16.51
N ASN A 59 -14.05 2.57 16.02
CA ASN A 59 -15.19 1.71 15.71
C ASN A 59 -16.27 2.41 14.85
N ASP A 60 -15.86 3.07 13.77
CA ASP A 60 -16.76 3.82 12.89
C ASP A 60 -17.57 2.88 11.98
N LEU A 61 -18.85 2.68 12.31
CA LEU A 61 -19.77 1.78 11.62
C LEU A 61 -20.59 2.46 10.51
N THR A 62 -20.25 3.69 10.11
CA THR A 62 -20.98 4.33 9.00
C THR A 62 -20.82 3.50 7.72
N VAL A 63 -21.96 3.23 7.08
CA VAL A 63 -22.04 2.39 5.89
C VAL A 63 -21.37 3.09 4.71
N LEU A 64 -20.46 2.37 4.06
CA LEU A 64 -19.75 2.76 2.86
C LEU A 64 -20.13 1.79 1.73
N LYS A 65 -20.64 2.34 0.63
CA LYS A 65 -20.93 1.59 -0.59
C LYS A 65 -20.02 2.06 -1.69
N TYR A 66 -19.30 1.15 -2.33
CA TYR A 66 -18.46 1.45 -3.48
C TYR A 66 -18.34 0.26 -4.40
N VAL A 67 -17.96 0.52 -5.65
CA VAL A 67 -17.70 -0.52 -6.66
C VAL A 67 -16.21 -0.80 -6.67
N ASN A 68 -15.81 -2.06 -6.48
CA ASN A 68 -14.42 -2.45 -6.63
C ASN A 68 -13.97 -2.26 -8.10
N ALA A 69 -12.70 -1.90 -8.30
CA ALA A 69 -12.14 -1.88 -9.65
C ALA A 69 -12.32 -3.25 -10.30
N LYS A 70 -12.73 -3.26 -11.57
CA LYS A 70 -12.65 -4.45 -12.40
C LYS A 70 -11.21 -4.94 -12.37
N VAL A 71 -11.00 -6.20 -11.99
CA VAL A 71 -9.71 -6.86 -12.23
C VAL A 71 -9.50 -6.81 -13.75
N PRO A 72 -8.37 -6.30 -14.27
CA PRO A 72 -8.18 -6.10 -15.71
C PRO A 72 -8.44 -7.37 -16.56
N THR A 73 -8.36 -8.54 -15.95
CA THR A 73 -8.57 -9.86 -16.56
C THR A 73 -9.99 -10.43 -16.41
N SER A 74 -10.86 -9.83 -15.60
CA SER A 74 -12.26 -10.29 -15.43
C SER A 74 -13.19 -9.53 -16.37
N GLN A 75 -14.19 -10.16 -16.97
CA GLN A 75 -15.26 -9.47 -17.73
C GLN A 75 -16.46 -9.08 -16.86
N GLU A 76 -16.49 -9.49 -15.60
CA GLU A 76 -17.63 -9.26 -14.71
C GLU A 76 -17.78 -7.78 -14.30
N PRO A 77 -19.03 -7.29 -14.16
CA PRO A 77 -19.29 -5.94 -13.66
C PRO A 77 -18.67 -5.77 -12.26
N GLY A 78 -18.15 -4.57 -11.98
CA GLY A 78 -17.47 -4.30 -10.71
C GLY A 78 -18.36 -4.64 -9.51
N GLU A 79 -17.81 -5.39 -8.56
CA GLU A 79 -18.54 -5.87 -7.40
C GLU A 79 -18.96 -4.69 -6.50
N LEU A 80 -20.27 -4.58 -6.23
CA LEU A 80 -20.82 -3.63 -5.27
C LEU A 80 -20.46 -4.08 -3.85
N VAL A 81 -19.45 -3.44 -3.27
CA VAL A 81 -19.04 -3.69 -1.89
C VAL A 81 -19.82 -2.76 -0.97
N THR A 82 -20.65 -3.35 -0.11
CA THR A 82 -21.23 -2.67 1.05
C THR A 82 -20.39 -3.03 2.28
N THR A 83 -19.74 -2.05 2.89
CA THR A 83 -18.87 -2.23 4.06
C THR A 83 -19.08 -1.08 5.05
N THR A 84 -18.32 -1.05 6.15
CA THR A 84 -18.26 0.09 7.07
C THR A 84 -16.93 0.83 6.93
N HIS A 85 -16.85 2.08 7.38
CA HIS A 85 -15.56 2.79 7.42
C HIS A 85 -14.48 2.02 8.20
N ARG A 86 -14.86 1.41 9.33
CA ARG A 86 -13.97 0.56 10.13
C ARG A 86 -13.45 -0.62 9.33
N ASP A 87 -14.35 -1.38 8.72
CA ASP A 87 -13.97 -2.63 8.04
C ASP A 87 -13.18 -2.34 6.75
N TYR A 88 -13.51 -1.25 6.05
CA TYR A 88 -12.74 -0.74 4.92
C TYR A 88 -11.29 -0.38 5.32
N ASP A 89 -11.11 0.41 6.39
CA ASP A 89 -9.78 0.79 6.84
C ASP A 89 -8.97 -0.42 7.31
N LEU A 90 -9.58 -1.38 8.01
CA LEU A 90 -8.91 -2.62 8.40
C LEU A 90 -8.50 -3.47 7.19
N ALA A 91 -9.30 -3.49 6.13
CA ALA A 91 -8.96 -4.17 4.89
C ALA A 91 -7.77 -3.51 4.18
N GLU A 92 -7.73 -2.17 4.09
CA GLU A 92 -6.61 -1.42 3.51
C GLU A 92 -5.30 -1.57 4.31
N ILE A 93 -5.40 -1.58 5.65
CA ILE A 93 -4.26 -1.88 6.53
C ILE A 93 -3.76 -3.31 6.28
N SER A 94 -4.67 -4.28 6.20
CA SER A 94 -4.31 -5.69 5.96
C SER A 94 -3.63 -5.88 4.61
N LYS A 95 -4.12 -5.19 3.57
CA LYS A 95 -3.47 -5.15 2.24
C LYS A 95 -2.06 -4.59 2.32
N SER A 96 -1.88 -3.50 3.07
CA SER A 96 -0.57 -2.88 3.27
C SER A 96 0.40 -3.82 4.01
N ILE A 97 -0.05 -4.45 5.10
CA ILE A 97 0.74 -5.45 5.86
C ILE A 97 1.16 -6.62 4.95
N ARG A 98 0.24 -7.17 4.14
CA ARG A 98 0.58 -8.23 3.19
C ARG A 98 1.63 -7.79 2.18
N GLY A 99 1.53 -6.56 1.66
CA GLY A 99 2.54 -5.99 0.76
C GLY A 99 3.92 -5.89 1.41
N VAL A 100 3.98 -5.44 2.67
CA VAL A 100 5.21 -5.38 3.47
C VAL A 100 5.80 -6.79 3.66
N LEU A 101 5.00 -7.79 4.03
CA LEU A 101 5.46 -9.17 4.22
C LEU A 101 5.93 -9.83 2.92
N MET A 102 5.24 -9.61 1.81
CA MET A 102 5.67 -10.09 0.49
C MET A 102 7.00 -9.45 0.08
N GLY A 103 7.19 -8.16 0.36
CA GLY A 103 8.47 -7.47 0.15
C GLY A 103 9.61 -8.08 0.96
N VAL A 104 9.37 -8.44 2.23
CA VAL A 104 10.35 -9.16 3.07
C VAL A 104 10.68 -10.51 2.49
N ALA A 105 9.67 -11.30 2.11
CA ALA A 105 9.88 -12.62 1.55
C ALA A 105 10.73 -12.56 0.28
N PHE A 106 10.42 -11.63 -0.62
CA PHE A 106 11.20 -11.40 -1.83
C PHE A 106 12.64 -10.98 -1.51
N MET A 107 12.83 -10.02 -0.59
CA MET A 107 14.17 -9.57 -0.20
C MET A 107 14.97 -10.66 0.52
N ALA A 108 14.32 -11.50 1.34
CA ALA A 108 14.95 -12.63 2.00
C ALA A 108 15.48 -13.63 0.97
N VAL A 109 14.70 -13.95 -0.07
CA VAL A 109 15.17 -14.81 -1.17
C VAL A 109 16.33 -14.16 -1.91
N MET A 110 16.20 -12.91 -2.36
CA MET A 110 17.27 -12.23 -3.11
C MET A 110 18.56 -12.10 -2.30
N HIS A 111 18.46 -11.86 -1.00
CA HIS A 111 19.62 -11.63 -0.16
C HIS A 111 20.28 -12.94 0.31
N LEU A 112 19.48 -13.92 0.77
CA LEU A 112 19.99 -15.19 1.29
C LEU A 112 20.40 -16.16 0.16
N TYR A 113 19.70 -16.14 -0.98
CA TYR A 113 19.97 -17.05 -2.10
C TYR A 113 20.93 -16.44 -3.13
N MET A 114 20.75 -15.15 -3.50
CA MET A 114 21.54 -14.52 -4.57
C MET A 114 22.67 -13.62 -4.06
N GLY A 115 22.85 -13.47 -2.75
CA GLY A 115 23.89 -12.63 -2.15
C GLY A 115 23.75 -11.14 -2.47
N TYR A 116 22.58 -10.70 -2.95
CA TYR A 116 22.41 -9.34 -3.46
C TYR A 116 22.25 -8.35 -2.28
N THR A 117 23.28 -7.56 -2.03
CA THR A 117 23.41 -6.65 -0.86
C THR A 117 23.02 -5.20 -1.16
N ASN A 118 23.26 -4.73 -2.39
CA ASN A 118 23.02 -3.36 -2.80
C ASN A 118 21.57 -2.86 -2.60
N PRO A 119 20.50 -3.66 -2.80
CA PRO A 119 19.14 -3.17 -2.59
C PRO A 119 18.73 -3.01 -1.13
N LEU A 120 19.45 -3.60 -0.17
CA LEU A 120 19.07 -3.55 1.26
C LEU A 120 19.02 -2.11 1.78
N VAL A 121 19.93 -1.25 1.31
CA VAL A 121 19.99 0.16 1.73
C VAL A 121 18.83 0.97 1.16
N ILE A 122 18.45 0.72 -0.09
CA ILE A 122 17.33 1.43 -0.73
C ILE A 122 16.00 0.95 -0.14
N GLN A 123 15.87 -0.36 0.07
CA GLN A 123 14.67 -1.01 0.60
C GLN A 123 14.48 -0.78 2.11
N SER A 124 15.47 -0.26 2.83
CA SER A 124 15.28 0.12 4.23
C SER A 124 14.70 1.53 4.40
N ILE A 125 14.72 2.40 3.38
CA ILE A 125 14.28 3.79 3.52
C ILE A 125 12.90 4.00 2.89
N ILE A 126 12.72 3.55 1.65
CA ILE A 126 11.52 3.84 0.86
C ILE A 126 10.24 3.25 1.48
N PRO A 127 10.21 1.98 1.91
CA PRO A 127 9.01 1.40 2.51
C PRO A 127 8.56 2.12 3.78
N LEU A 128 9.51 2.56 4.61
CA LEU A 128 9.20 3.31 5.83
C LEU A 128 8.59 4.67 5.52
N LYS A 129 9.16 5.41 4.56
CA LYS A 129 8.58 6.66 4.06
C LYS A 129 7.16 6.43 3.53
N ASN A 130 6.97 5.41 2.70
CA ASN A 130 5.66 5.09 2.13
C ASN A 130 4.63 4.70 3.19
N ALA A 131 5.05 4.02 4.26
CA ALA A 131 4.19 3.68 5.39
C ALA A 131 3.72 4.95 6.12
N LEU A 132 4.63 5.89 6.41
CA LEU A 132 4.31 7.15 7.09
C LEU A 132 3.49 8.11 6.22
N GLU A 133 3.66 8.07 4.90
CA GLU A 133 2.90 8.89 3.93
C GLU A 133 1.61 8.20 3.45
N SER A 134 1.33 6.98 3.91
CA SER A 134 0.13 6.22 3.54
C SER A 134 -1.14 6.96 3.97
N ASN A 135 -2.24 6.74 3.23
CA ASN A 135 -3.54 7.31 3.60
C ASN A 135 -3.96 6.90 5.02
N MET A 136 -3.62 5.67 5.43
CA MET A 136 -3.84 5.18 6.79
C MET A 136 -3.06 5.97 7.83
N ALA A 137 -1.76 6.18 7.63
CA ALA A 137 -0.94 6.96 8.54
C ALA A 137 -1.42 8.43 8.61
N LYS A 138 -1.77 9.03 7.47
CA LYS A 138 -2.36 10.39 7.43
C LYS A 138 -3.59 10.52 8.31
N ILE A 139 -4.52 9.56 8.25
CA ILE A 139 -5.76 9.62 9.02
C ILE A 139 -5.50 9.29 10.50
N TRP A 140 -4.75 8.23 10.79
CA TRP A 140 -4.72 7.61 12.13
C TRP A 140 -3.50 7.96 12.99
N ILE A 141 -2.41 8.39 12.36
CA ILE A 141 -1.19 8.87 13.05
C ILE A 141 -1.15 10.39 13.02
N TRP A 142 -1.32 10.99 11.84
CA TRP A 142 -1.20 12.43 11.65
C TRP A 142 -2.52 13.20 11.88
N GLY A 143 -3.63 12.50 12.10
CA GLY A 143 -4.93 13.11 12.43
C GLY A 143 -5.55 13.93 11.29
N VAL A 144 -5.10 13.73 10.05
CA VAL A 144 -5.65 14.45 8.89
C VAL A 144 -7.10 14.00 8.65
N PRO A 145 -8.05 14.94 8.51
CA PRO A 145 -9.45 14.56 8.29
C PRO A 145 -9.62 13.76 7.00
N ALA A 146 -10.50 12.76 7.04
CA ALA A 146 -10.83 11.88 5.91
C ALA A 146 -11.73 12.58 4.87
N THR A 147 -11.25 13.73 4.38
CA THR A 147 -11.93 14.60 3.41
C THR A 147 -11.05 14.81 2.18
N GLY A 148 -11.64 15.24 1.06
CA GLY A 148 -10.90 15.43 -0.19
C GLY A 148 -10.28 14.13 -0.69
N ASP A 149 -8.96 14.11 -0.86
CA ASP A 149 -8.20 12.94 -1.35
C ASP A 149 -8.10 11.78 -0.33
N LEU A 150 -8.40 12.03 0.95
CA LEU A 150 -8.48 11.01 2.00
C LEU A 150 -9.92 10.56 2.27
N LYS A 151 -10.87 10.91 1.39
CA LYS A 151 -12.23 10.38 1.47
C LYS A 151 -12.24 8.91 1.07
N ARG A 152 -12.91 8.07 1.85
CA ARG A 152 -13.13 6.65 1.54
C ARG A 152 -14.18 6.51 0.42
N PRO A 153 -14.04 5.54 -0.50
CA PRO A 153 -12.86 4.68 -0.71
C PRO A 153 -11.67 5.49 -1.25
N PHE A 154 -10.45 5.14 -0.85
CA PHE A 154 -9.27 5.87 -1.30
C PHE A 154 -9.05 5.70 -2.80
N LYS A 155 -8.69 6.80 -3.45
CA LYS A 155 -8.16 6.73 -4.81
C LYS A 155 -6.88 5.89 -4.81
N PRO A 156 -6.70 4.98 -5.78
CA PRO A 156 -5.45 4.24 -5.92
C PRO A 156 -4.30 5.24 -6.02
N ALA A 157 -3.28 5.06 -5.18
CA ALA A 157 -2.10 5.91 -5.24
C ALA A 157 -1.46 5.77 -6.62
N PRO A 158 -1.10 6.87 -7.31
CA PRO A 158 -0.30 6.81 -8.52
C PRO A 158 1.10 6.30 -8.15
N GLY A 159 1.25 4.98 -8.12
CA GLY A 159 2.53 4.34 -7.93
C GLY A 159 3.42 4.54 -9.16
N LEU A 160 4.73 4.49 -8.98
CA LEU A 160 5.70 4.50 -10.07
C LEU A 160 5.50 3.34 -11.08
N PHE A 161 4.71 2.32 -10.69
CA PHE A 161 4.26 1.19 -11.50
C PHE A 161 2.76 1.24 -11.88
N SER A 162 2.04 2.33 -11.59
CA SER A 162 0.59 2.44 -11.86
C SER A 162 0.25 2.57 -13.35
N GLY A 163 1.26 2.69 -14.22
CA GLY A 163 1.08 2.54 -15.67
C GLY A 163 0.69 1.11 -16.11
N MET A 164 0.72 0.13 -15.21
CA MET A 164 0.31 -1.25 -15.48
C MET A 164 -0.92 -1.74 -14.70
N ASN A 165 -1.52 -0.91 -13.83
CA ASN A 165 -2.69 -1.35 -13.06
C ASN A 165 -3.73 -0.23 -12.95
N GLN A 166 -4.80 -0.33 -13.76
CA GLN A 166 -5.98 0.51 -13.66
C GLN A 166 -6.68 0.22 -12.31
N GLY A 167 -6.83 1.25 -11.47
CA GLY A 167 -7.41 1.11 -10.13
C GLY A 167 -8.91 1.46 -10.06
N PRO A 168 -9.53 1.41 -8.87
CA PRO A 168 -10.98 1.52 -8.69
C PRO A 168 -11.58 2.86 -9.07
N GLN A 169 -12.74 2.83 -9.73
CA GLN A 169 -13.57 4.00 -10.04
C GLN A 169 -14.75 4.07 -9.06
N SER A 170 -14.96 5.23 -8.43
CA SER A 170 -15.96 5.44 -7.37
C SER A 170 -17.05 6.46 -7.74
N ASP A 171 -17.23 6.74 -9.03
CA ASP A 171 -18.13 7.80 -9.48
C ASP A 171 -19.60 7.36 -9.40
N LYS A 172 -20.51 8.25 -8.97
CA LYS A 172 -21.95 7.97 -8.80
C LYS A 172 -22.62 7.41 -10.07
N ALA A 173 -22.10 7.73 -11.25
CA ALA A 173 -22.55 7.18 -12.52
C ALA A 173 -22.16 5.68 -12.64
N SER A 174 -20.90 5.35 -12.33
CA SER A 174 -20.37 3.98 -12.34
C SER A 174 -21.07 3.08 -11.31
N VAL A 175 -21.47 3.63 -10.15
CA VAL A 175 -22.22 2.89 -9.13
C VAL A 175 -23.65 2.55 -9.60
N LYS A 176 -24.37 3.50 -10.21
CA LYS A 176 -25.73 3.27 -10.72
C LYS A 176 -25.77 2.29 -11.90
N GLU A 177 -24.74 2.32 -12.73
CA GLU A 177 -24.61 1.41 -13.87
C GLU A 177 -24.34 -0.02 -13.41
N ALA A 178 -23.50 -0.21 -12.38
CA ALA A 178 -23.30 -1.51 -11.73
C ALA A 178 -24.60 -2.04 -11.09
N GLU A 179 -25.36 -1.20 -10.38
CA GLU A 179 -26.64 -1.58 -9.76
C GLU A 179 -27.70 -2.04 -10.80
N LYS A 180 -27.75 -1.39 -11.97
CA LYS A 180 -28.67 -1.76 -13.05
C LYS A 180 -28.31 -3.10 -13.71
N ILE A 181 -27.02 -3.37 -13.89
CA ILE A 181 -26.53 -4.60 -14.51
C ILE A 181 -26.79 -5.79 -13.57
N THR A 182 -26.50 -5.66 -12.28
CA THR A 182 -26.76 -6.71 -11.28
C THR A 182 -28.25 -7.05 -11.19
N GLY A 183 -29.13 -6.03 -11.19
CA GLY A 183 -30.60 -6.26 -11.20
C GLY A 183 -31.11 -6.96 -12.46
N SER A 184 -30.51 -6.70 -13.62
CA SER A 184 -30.90 -7.36 -14.88
C SER A 184 -30.46 -8.82 -14.99
N ILE A 185 -29.40 -9.21 -14.26
CA ILE A 185 -28.93 -10.59 -14.21
C ILE A 185 -29.84 -11.43 -13.30
N GLN A 186 -30.32 -10.86 -12.19
CA GLN A 186 -31.29 -11.51 -11.31
C GLN A 186 -32.65 -11.74 -11.98
N ALA A 187 -33.16 -10.78 -12.75
CA ALA A 187 -34.43 -10.90 -13.46
C ALA A 187 -34.41 -11.88 -14.65
N LYS A 188 -33.23 -12.37 -15.04
CA LYS A 188 -33.06 -13.38 -16.11
C LYS A 188 -32.83 -14.79 -15.56
N ALA A 189 -32.69 -14.91 -14.24
CA ALA A 189 -32.48 -16.15 -13.51
C ALA A 189 -33.76 -16.65 -12.80
N GLU A 190 -34.87 -15.91 -12.94
CA GLU A 190 -36.25 -16.34 -12.64
C GLU A 190 -36.98 -16.65 -13.96
#